data_AF-A0AAU2I0D3-F1
#
_entry.id   AF-A0AAU2I0D3-F1
#
_cell.length_a   1.000
_cell.length_b   1.000
_cell.length_c   1.000
_cell.angle_alpha   90.00
_cell.angle_beta   90.00
_cell.angle_gamma   90.00
#
_symmetry.space_group_name_H-M   'P 1'
#
loop_
_entity.id
_entity.type
_entity.pdbx_description
1 polymer ?
#
loop_
_entity_poly.entity_id
_entity_poly.type
_entity_poly.pdbx_seq_one_letter_code
_entity_poly.pdbx_strand_id
1 'polypeptide(L)'
;MACISAETRARNEEAIRAAMDRILKGDVPPGGGCDLKTLAAEADLTRTACQPKKNRDGTARPGPYQHLAEEFERRLRALQEAGQVVDPRIAQIERLKAQVTELKKSLAKQDETIAELTTFKNLAVSRLAAPHDEIQRLREQAAAVGNIRRLPASRPGTAPYGSCS
;
A
#
# COMPACT_ATOMS: atom_id res chain seq x y z
N MET A 1 -4.50 -43.37 -27.24
CA MET A 1 -4.30 -42.78 -25.91
C MET A 1 -2.93 -43.21 -25.42
N ALA A 2 -1.97 -42.29 -25.31
CA ALA A 2 -0.64 -42.62 -24.79
C ALA A 2 -0.76 -42.97 -23.31
N CYS A 3 -0.51 -44.23 -22.95
CA CYS A 3 -0.35 -44.62 -21.56
C CYS A 3 0.96 -43.97 -21.08
N ILE A 4 0.85 -43.05 -20.12
CA ILE A 4 2.01 -42.59 -19.36
C ILE A 4 2.62 -43.85 -18.73
N SER A 5 3.92 -44.09 -18.94
CA SER A 5 4.57 -45.26 -18.35
C SER A 5 4.49 -45.17 -16.82
N ALA A 6 4.48 -46.32 -16.13
CA ALA A 6 4.44 -46.35 -14.67
C ALA A 6 5.61 -45.54 -14.06
N GLU A 7 6.77 -45.56 -14.72
CA GLU A 7 7.95 -44.79 -14.36
C GLU A 7 7.75 -43.27 -14.50
N THR A 8 7.17 -42.80 -15.62
CA THR A 8 6.85 -41.38 -15.78
C THR A 8 5.80 -40.92 -14.77
N ARG A 9 4.83 -41.78 -14.42
CA ARG A 9 3.86 -41.48 -13.37
C ARG A 9 4.53 -41.36 -12.00
N ALA A 10 5.38 -42.31 -11.63
CA ALA A 10 6.10 -42.28 -10.36
C ALA A 10 6.97 -41.03 -10.22
N ARG A 11 7.72 -40.67 -11.27
CA ARG A 11 8.54 -39.45 -11.32
C ARG A 11 7.69 -38.18 -11.13
N ASN A 12 6.54 -38.10 -11.78
CA ASN A 12 5.63 -36.96 -11.64
C ASN A 12 5.04 -36.88 -10.22
N GLU A 13 4.67 -38.01 -9.62
CA GLU A 13 4.17 -38.03 -8.24
C GLU A 13 5.25 -37.57 -7.25
N GLU A 14 6.50 -37.99 -7.44
CA GLU A 14 7.64 -37.52 -6.64
C GLU A 14 7.88 -36.02 -6.81
N ALA A 15 7.85 -35.51 -8.04
CA ALA A 15 7.98 -34.08 -8.33
C ALA A 15 6.87 -33.25 -7.66
N ILE A 16 5.61 -33.72 -7.73
CA ILE A 16 4.48 -33.07 -7.05
C ILE A 16 4.69 -33.05 -5.53
N ARG A 17 5.08 -34.18 -4.91
CA ARG A 17 5.33 -34.24 -3.46
C ARG A 17 6.47 -33.30 -3.04
N ALA A 18 7.55 -33.25 -3.81
CA ALA A 18 8.66 -32.33 -3.55
C ALA A 18 8.25 -30.86 -3.70
N ALA A 19 7.42 -30.53 -4.70
CA ALA A 19 6.85 -29.19 -4.85
C ALA A 19 5.89 -28.85 -3.70
N MET A 20 5.07 -29.81 -3.26
CA MET A 20 4.15 -29.67 -2.15
C MET A 20 4.89 -29.28 -0.87
N ASP A 21 5.95 -30.01 -0.53
CA ASP A 21 6.72 -29.77 0.70
C ASP A 21 7.47 -28.44 0.66
N ARG A 22 7.94 -27.98 -0.52
CA ARG A 22 8.55 -26.65 -0.69
C ARG A 22 7.54 -25.53 -0.47
N ILE A 23 6.41 -25.59 -1.16
CA ILE A 23 5.34 -24.57 -1.06
C ILE A 23 4.78 -24.50 0.37
N LEU A 24 4.54 -25.64 1.02
CA LEU A 24 4.02 -25.68 2.40
C LEU A 24 5.02 -25.17 3.45
N LYS A 25 6.33 -25.17 3.14
CA LYS A 25 7.36 -24.52 3.97
C LYS A 25 7.44 -23.01 3.77
N GLY A 26 6.69 -22.46 2.82
CA GLY A 26 6.71 -21.04 2.45
C GLY A 26 7.75 -20.68 1.38
N ASP A 27 8.44 -21.67 0.79
CA ASP A 27 9.33 -21.48 -0.37
C ASP A 27 8.48 -21.44 -1.65
N VAL A 28 7.70 -20.36 -1.79
CA VAL A 28 6.80 -20.14 -2.92
C VAL A 28 7.56 -19.40 -4.03
N PRO A 29 7.52 -19.90 -5.29
CA PRO A 29 8.19 -19.24 -6.40
C PRO A 29 7.68 -17.80 -6.61
N PRO A 30 8.53 -16.89 -7.12
CA PRO A 30 8.17 -15.48 -7.30
C PRO A 30 6.98 -15.33 -8.25
N GLY A 31 5.96 -14.58 -7.81
CA GLY A 31 4.71 -14.40 -8.56
C GLY A 31 3.70 -15.55 -8.44
N GLY A 32 4.09 -16.66 -7.78
CA GLY A 32 3.22 -17.78 -7.43
C GLY A 32 2.51 -17.61 -6.09
N GLY A 33 1.65 -18.58 -5.77
CA GLY A 33 0.92 -18.66 -4.51
C GLY A 33 0.99 -20.04 -3.88
N CYS A 34 0.46 -20.18 -2.66
CA CYS A 34 0.15 -21.50 -2.10
C CYS A 34 -1.14 -22.07 -2.70
N ASP A 35 -1.16 -22.25 -4.03
CA ASP A 35 -2.33 -22.74 -4.76
C ASP A 35 -2.00 -23.93 -5.69
N LEU A 36 -3.04 -24.64 -6.12
CA LEU A 36 -2.90 -25.80 -7.02
C LEU A 36 -2.31 -25.44 -8.39
N LYS A 37 -2.39 -24.17 -8.81
CA LYS A 37 -1.85 -23.72 -10.09
C LYS A 37 -0.33 -23.64 -10.00
N THR A 38 0.19 -23.07 -8.93
CA THR A 38 1.62 -23.03 -8.63
C THR A 38 2.17 -24.42 -8.37
N LEU A 39 1.45 -25.29 -7.65
CA LEU A 39 1.84 -26.69 -7.47
C LEU A 39 2.01 -27.43 -8.80
N ALA A 40 1.06 -27.28 -9.72
CA ALA A 40 1.14 -27.91 -11.04
C ALA A 40 2.28 -27.33 -11.89
N ALA A 41 2.47 -26.00 -11.87
CA ALA A 41 3.54 -25.34 -12.60
C ALA A 41 4.93 -25.77 -12.11
N GLU A 42 5.12 -25.88 -10.79
CA GLU A 42 6.40 -26.29 -10.17
C GLU A 42 6.74 -27.77 -10.41
N ALA A 43 5.74 -28.60 -10.69
CA ALA A 43 5.91 -30.01 -11.04
C ALA A 43 6.00 -30.24 -12.56
N ASP A 44 6.08 -29.17 -13.38
CA ASP A 44 6.05 -29.23 -14.86
C ASP A 44 4.79 -29.94 -15.41
N LEU A 45 3.67 -29.83 -14.69
CA LEU A 45 2.40 -30.43 -15.06
C LEU A 45 1.37 -29.38 -15.51
N THR A 46 0.51 -29.81 -16.43
CA THR A 46 -0.68 -29.01 -16.75
C THR A 46 -1.63 -28.96 -15.55
N ARG A 47 -2.22 -27.79 -15.28
CA ARG A 47 -3.21 -27.60 -14.21
C ARG A 47 -4.33 -28.66 -14.23
N THR A 48 -4.72 -29.13 -15.41
CA THR A 48 -5.78 -30.13 -15.60
C THR A 48 -5.39 -31.55 -15.15
N ALA A 49 -4.11 -31.84 -14.91
CA ALA A 49 -3.65 -33.14 -14.42
C ALA A 49 -4.03 -33.39 -12.95
N CYS A 50 -4.18 -32.30 -12.18
CA CYS A 50 -4.58 -32.32 -10.76
C CYS A 50 -6.10 -32.16 -10.56
N GLN A 51 -6.86 -31.96 -11.63
CA GLN A 51 -8.29 -31.69 -11.57
C GLN A 51 -9.14 -32.90 -11.98
N PRO A 52 -10.36 -33.05 -11.41
CA PRO A 52 -11.32 -34.01 -11.90
C PRO A 52 -11.70 -33.68 -13.34
N LYS A 53 -11.78 -34.71 -14.18
CA LYS A 53 -12.18 -34.60 -15.59
C LYS A 53 -13.62 -35.08 -15.75
N LYS A 54 -14.37 -34.50 -16.68
CA LYS A 54 -15.70 -35.02 -17.04
C LYS A 54 -15.56 -36.10 -18.11
N ASN A 55 -16.23 -37.23 -17.91
CA ASN A 55 -16.44 -38.23 -18.96
C ASN A 55 -17.44 -37.72 -19.99
N ARG A 56 -17.49 -38.40 -21.14
CA ARG A 56 -18.46 -38.11 -22.21
C ARG A 56 -19.91 -38.18 -21.71
N ASP A 57 -20.16 -39.02 -20.72
CA ASP A 57 -21.47 -39.24 -20.10
C ASP A 57 -21.79 -38.25 -18.96
N GLY A 58 -20.96 -37.21 -18.79
CA GLY A 58 -21.13 -36.17 -17.76
C GLY A 58 -20.65 -36.55 -16.35
N THR A 59 -20.29 -37.82 -16.11
CA THR A 59 -19.76 -38.30 -14.82
C THR A 59 -18.35 -37.77 -14.55
N ALA A 60 -18.02 -37.51 -13.28
CA ALA A 60 -16.70 -37.07 -12.87
C ALA A 60 -15.73 -38.27 -12.79
N ARG A 61 -14.60 -38.17 -13.49
CA ARG A 61 -13.49 -39.11 -13.43
C ARG A 61 -12.33 -38.47 -12.68
N PRO A 62 -11.73 -39.16 -11.71
CA PRO A 62 -10.57 -38.64 -11.01
C PRO A 62 -9.41 -38.34 -11.97
N GLY A 63 -8.79 -37.18 -11.79
CA GLY A 63 -7.54 -36.84 -12.48
C GLY A 63 -6.40 -37.78 -12.05
N PRO A 64 -5.36 -37.98 -12.90
CA PRO A 64 -4.25 -38.88 -12.58
C PRO A 64 -3.55 -38.55 -11.26
N TYR A 65 -3.50 -37.27 -10.89
CA TYR A 65 -2.85 -36.79 -9.67
C TYR A 65 -3.81 -36.05 -8.72
N GLN A 66 -5.12 -36.27 -8.86
CA GLN A 66 -6.12 -35.58 -8.03
C GLN A 66 -5.93 -35.84 -6.53
N HIS A 67 -5.55 -37.05 -6.15
CA HIS A 67 -5.30 -37.40 -4.75
C HIS A 67 -4.18 -36.56 -4.11
N LEU A 68 -3.16 -36.17 -4.88
CA LEU A 68 -2.08 -35.28 -4.41
C LEU A 68 -2.56 -33.83 -4.26
N ALA A 69 -3.49 -33.40 -5.13
CA ALA A 69 -4.14 -32.10 -5.00
C ALA A 69 -4.96 -32.01 -3.71
N GLU A 70 -5.77 -33.05 -3.43
CA GLU A 70 -6.57 -33.16 -2.20
C GLU A 70 -5.68 -33.23 -0.95
N GLU A 71 -4.55 -33.94 -1.03
CA GLU A 71 -3.57 -33.97 0.04
C GLU A 71 -2.96 -32.59 0.32
N PHE A 72 -2.55 -31.87 -0.73
CA PHE A 72 -2.02 -30.52 -0.59
C PHE A 72 -3.04 -29.58 0.06
N GLU A 73 -4.29 -29.59 -0.41
CA GLU A 73 -5.35 -28.76 0.17
C GLU A 73 -5.61 -29.10 1.64
N ARG A 74 -5.63 -30.39 2.00
CA ARG A 74 -5.80 -30.82 3.39
C ARG A 74 -4.65 -30.33 4.27
N ARG A 75 -3.40 -30.48 3.82
CA ARG A 75 -2.22 -30.00 4.56
C ARG A 75 -2.23 -28.48 4.68
N LEU A 76 -2.58 -27.76 3.61
CA LEU A 76 -2.68 -26.31 3.61
C LEU A 76 -3.73 -25.82 4.61
N ARG A 77 -4.91 -26.45 4.66
CA ARG A 77 -5.95 -26.12 5.65
C ARG A 77 -5.47 -26.37 7.08
N ALA A 78 -4.80 -27.49 7.34
CA ALA A 78 -4.26 -27.77 8.67
C ALA A 78 -3.24 -26.71 9.12
N LEU A 79 -2.39 -26.21 8.22
CA LEU A 79 -1.46 -25.11 8.54
C LEU A 79 -2.19 -23.79 8.79
N GLN A 80 -3.23 -23.49 8.01
CA GLN A 80 -4.07 -22.31 8.21
C GLN A 80 -4.82 -22.36 9.54
N GLU A 81 -5.40 -23.51 9.89
CA GLU A 81 -6.06 -23.76 11.19
C GLU A 81 -5.08 -23.64 12.36
N ALA A 82 -3.83 -24.05 12.16
CA ALA A 82 -2.74 -23.84 13.11
C ALA A 82 -2.23 -22.37 13.17
N GLY A 83 -2.82 -21.47 12.37
CA GLY A 83 -2.47 -20.05 12.35
C GLY A 83 -1.19 -19.72 11.58
N GLN A 84 -0.65 -20.64 10.79
CA GLN A 84 0.54 -20.38 9.98
C GLN A 84 0.17 -19.66 8.68
N VAL A 85 0.86 -18.53 8.42
CA VAL A 85 0.74 -17.81 7.16
C VAL A 85 1.69 -18.43 6.15
N VAL A 86 1.18 -19.39 5.38
CA VAL A 86 1.97 -20.12 4.37
C VAL A 86 2.20 -19.27 3.10
N ASP A 87 1.21 -18.47 2.68
CA ASP A 87 1.34 -17.60 1.51
C ASP A 87 1.84 -16.20 1.91
N PRO A 88 3.06 -15.79 1.50
CA PRO A 88 3.61 -14.48 1.86
C PRO A 88 2.77 -13.31 1.32
N ARG A 89 1.99 -13.53 0.25
CA ARG A 89 1.09 -12.49 -0.31
C ARG A 89 -0.03 -12.14 0.66
N ILE A 90 -0.49 -13.07 1.49
CA ILE A 90 -1.53 -12.78 2.49
C ILE A 90 -0.97 -11.79 3.52
N ALA A 91 0.23 -12.04 4.03
CA ALA A 91 0.90 -11.10 4.94
C ALA A 91 1.11 -9.73 4.28
N GLN A 92 1.50 -9.72 3.00
CA GLN A 92 1.66 -8.48 2.24
C GLN A 92 0.34 -7.73 2.06
N ILE A 93 -0.76 -8.43 1.75
CA ILE A 93 -2.10 -7.84 1.61
C ILE A 93 -2.54 -7.22 2.92
N GLU A 94 -2.39 -7.90 4.05
CA GLU A 94 -2.79 -7.37 5.36
C GLU A 94 -1.94 -6.14 5.75
N ARG A 95 -0.62 -6.18 5.50
CA ARG A 95 0.25 -5.01 5.67
C ARG A 95 -0.20 -3.83 4.81
N LEU A 96 -0.50 -4.06 3.53
CA LEU A 96 -0.94 -3.02 2.61
C LEU A 96 -2.30 -2.45 3.00
N LYS A 97 -3.25 -3.29 3.44
CA LYS A 97 -4.53 -2.82 3.99
C LYS A 97 -4.31 -1.90 5.18
N ALA A 98 -3.47 -2.30 6.14
CA ALA A 98 -3.15 -1.46 7.29
C ALA A 98 -2.55 -0.10 6.86
N GLN A 99 -1.59 -0.12 5.93
CA GLN A 99 -1.00 1.12 5.40
C GLN A 99 -2.04 2.01 4.69
N VAL A 100 -2.92 1.44 3.88
CA VAL A 100 -3.99 2.19 3.22
C VAL A 100 -4.95 2.81 4.24
N THR A 101 -5.30 2.08 5.30
CA THR A 101 -6.16 2.64 6.35
C THR A 101 -5.50 3.81 7.08
N GLU A 102 -4.19 3.72 7.35
CA GLU A 102 -3.45 4.77 8.03
C GLU A 102 -3.26 6.01 7.15
N LEU A 103 -2.94 5.81 5.87
CA LEU A 103 -2.83 6.89 4.89
C LEU A 103 -4.17 7.63 4.72
N LYS A 104 -5.29 6.90 4.65
CA LYS A 104 -6.62 7.52 4.57
C LYS A 104 -6.94 8.38 5.79
N LYS A 105 -6.59 7.91 7.00
CA LYS A 105 -6.77 8.70 8.24
C LYS A 105 -5.91 9.97 8.21
N SER A 106 -4.64 9.82 7.83
CA SER A 106 -3.71 10.95 7.74
C SER A 106 -4.17 11.99 6.72
N LEU A 107 -4.67 11.55 5.56
CA LEU A 107 -5.20 12.42 4.52
C LEU A 107 -6.44 13.18 5.03
N ALA A 108 -7.39 12.50 5.66
CA ALA A 108 -8.58 13.14 6.21
C ALA A 108 -8.24 14.22 7.24
N LYS A 109 -7.25 13.97 8.11
CA LYS A 109 -6.76 14.96 9.08
C LYS A 109 -6.10 16.17 8.41
N GLN A 110 -5.35 15.94 7.35
CA GLN A 110 -4.74 17.02 6.58
C GLN A 110 -5.80 17.87 5.88
N ASP A 111 -6.81 17.24 5.28
CA ASP A 111 -7.93 17.94 4.63
C ASP A 111 -8.72 18.81 5.61
N GLU A 112 -8.98 18.29 6.82
CA GLU A 112 -9.60 19.05 7.92
C GLU A 112 -8.75 20.27 8.32
N THR A 113 -7.44 20.07 8.52
CA THR A 113 -6.51 21.15 8.86
C THR A 113 -6.45 22.22 7.76
N ILE A 114 -6.43 21.79 6.49
CA ILE A 114 -6.44 22.70 5.33
C ILE A 114 -7.73 23.50 5.29
N ALA A 115 -8.88 22.88 5.55
CA ALA A 115 -10.16 23.57 5.60
C ALA A 115 -10.18 24.63 6.73
N GLU A 116 -9.71 24.28 7.92
CA GLU A 116 -9.61 25.21 9.05
C GLU A 116 -8.68 26.38 8.75
N LEU A 117 -7.48 26.12 8.23
CA LEU A 117 -6.52 27.17 7.86
C LEU A 117 -7.06 28.06 6.75
N THR A 118 -7.82 27.49 5.80
CA THR A 118 -8.43 28.25 4.70
C THR A 118 -9.53 29.17 5.21
N THR A 119 -10.40 28.68 6.10
CA THR A 119 -11.45 29.50 6.72
C THR A 119 -10.85 30.60 7.59
N PHE A 120 -9.84 30.28 8.39
CA PHE A 120 -9.09 31.26 9.19
C PHE A 120 -8.44 32.34 8.33
N LYS A 121 -7.72 31.95 7.27
CA LYS A 121 -7.10 32.89 6.32
C LYS A 121 -8.13 33.83 5.72
N ASN A 122 -9.25 33.30 5.24
CA ASN A 122 -10.31 34.11 4.64
C ASN A 122 -10.85 35.15 5.62
N LEU A 123 -11.13 34.73 6.87
CA LEU A 123 -11.60 35.61 7.92
C LEU A 123 -10.57 36.71 8.27
N ALA A 124 -9.29 36.33 8.38
CA ALA A 124 -8.22 37.27 8.70
C ALA A 124 -8.06 38.33 7.60
N VAL A 125 -8.08 37.92 6.33
CA VAL A 125 -8.02 38.83 5.19
C VAL A 125 -9.22 39.80 5.18
N SER A 126 -10.44 39.29 5.38
CA SER A 126 -11.64 40.14 5.43
C SER A 126 -11.59 41.16 6.57
N ARG A 127 -11.07 40.78 7.74
CA ARG A 127 -10.92 41.69 8.89
C ARG A 127 -9.85 42.76 8.67
N LEU A 128 -8.77 42.43 7.96
CA LEU A 128 -7.66 43.35 7.69
C LEU A 128 -7.96 44.33 6.54
N ALA A 129 -8.86 43.99 5.62
CA ALA A 129 -9.16 44.81 4.44
C ALA A 129 -9.60 46.24 4.81
N ALA A 130 -10.63 46.40 5.65
CA ALA A 130 -11.16 47.73 5.96
C ALA A 130 -10.16 48.64 6.72
N PRO A 131 -9.43 48.16 7.75
CA PRO A 131 -8.34 48.95 8.35
C PRO A 131 -7.22 49.27 7.37
N HIS A 132 -6.90 48.35 6.45
CA HIS A 132 -5.86 48.58 5.44
C HIS A 132 -6.24 49.72 4.49
N ASP A 133 -7.47 49.69 3.97
CA ASP A 133 -8.01 50.70 3.07
C ASP A 133 -8.06 52.09 3.75
N GLU A 134 -8.48 52.15 5.02
CA GLU A 134 -8.53 53.42 5.75
C GLU A 134 -7.13 53.97 6.04
N ILE A 135 -6.15 53.12 6.42
CA ILE A 135 -4.76 53.57 6.57
C ILE A 135 -4.22 54.12 5.26
N GLN A 136 -4.54 53.48 4.13
CA GLN A 136 -4.12 53.93 2.82
C GLN A 136 -4.73 55.29 2.48
N ARG A 137 -6.03 55.47 2.68
CA ARG A 137 -6.73 56.74 2.52
C ARG A 137 -6.13 57.85 3.40
N LEU A 138 -5.87 57.58 4.67
CA LEU A 138 -5.28 58.55 5.60
C LEU A 138 -3.85 58.94 5.18
N ARG A 139 -3.05 57.99 4.68
CA ARG A 139 -1.72 58.26 4.15
C ARG A 139 -1.75 59.16 2.90
N GLU A 140 -2.71 58.94 2.01
CA GLU A 140 -2.91 59.75 0.81
C GLU A 140 -3.31 61.19 1.17
N GLN A 141 -4.25 61.36 2.10
CA GLN A 141 -4.66 62.67 2.61
C GLN A 141 -3.49 63.41 3.27
N ALA A 142 -2.74 62.71 4.13
CA ALA A 142 -1.56 63.25 4.78
C ALA A 142 -0.48 63.73 3.79
N ALA A 143 -0.26 62.97 2.71
CA ALA A 143 0.69 63.34 1.66
C ALA A 143 0.20 64.54 0.84
N ALA A 144 -1.09 64.61 0.53
CA ALA A 144 -1.70 65.71 -0.23
C ALA A 144 -1.67 67.05 0.52
N VAL A 145 -1.85 67.02 1.85
CA VAL A 145 -1.85 68.21 2.70
C VAL A 145 -0.42 68.77 2.90
N GLY A 146 0.64 67.99 2.64
CA GLY A 146 2.03 68.45 2.66
C GLY A 146 2.61 68.78 4.05
N ASN A 147 1.79 68.69 5.10
CA ASN A 147 2.16 69.10 6.48
C ASN A 147 2.94 68.02 7.26
N ILE A 148 3.17 66.85 6.68
CA ILE A 148 3.88 65.74 7.33
C ILE A 148 5.32 65.65 6.81
N ARG A 149 6.29 66.03 7.65
CA ARG A 149 7.72 65.87 7.37
C ARG A 149 8.14 64.43 7.64
N ARG A 150 8.49 63.66 6.60
CA ARG A 150 9.15 62.34 6.79
C ARG A 150 10.46 62.53 7.54
N LEU A 151 10.55 61.97 8.74
CA LEU A 151 11.82 61.89 9.45
C LEU A 151 12.72 60.88 8.73
N PRO A 152 14.02 61.18 8.52
CA PRO A 152 14.94 60.23 7.95
C PRO A 152 14.99 58.99 8.85
N ALA A 153 14.94 57.81 8.23
CA ALA A 153 15.10 56.54 8.94
C ALA A 153 16.37 56.61 9.79
N SER A 154 16.27 56.22 11.07
CA SER A 154 17.41 56.26 11.99
C SER A 154 18.59 55.55 11.34
N ARG A 155 19.64 56.33 11.05
CA ARG A 155 20.91 55.79 10.56
C ARG A 155 21.37 54.79 11.63
N PRO A 156 21.82 53.57 11.28
CA PRO A 156 22.43 52.68 12.26
C PRO A 156 23.67 53.37 12.80
N GLY A 157 23.49 54.08 13.91
CA GLY A 157 24.51 54.89 14.55
C GLY A 157 25.33 53.97 15.42
N THR A 158 26.62 53.87 15.10
CA THR A 158 27.67 53.41 15.99
C THR A 158 27.47 54.10 17.34
N ALA A 159 27.18 53.34 18.40
CA ALA A 159 27.00 53.89 19.74
C ALA A 159 28.32 54.55 20.21
N PRO A 160 28.29 55.75 20.81
CA PRO A 160 29.49 56.47 21.24
C PRO A 160 29.92 56.13 22.67
N TYR A 161 29.29 55.15 23.32
CA TYR A 161 29.64 54.80 24.69
C TYR A 161 30.82 53.83 24.68
N GLY A 162 31.98 54.38 25.04
CA GLY A 162 33.21 53.64 25.27
C GLY A 162 32.99 52.51 26.28
N SER A 163 33.57 51.36 25.95
CA SER A 163 33.75 50.22 26.83
C SER A 163 34.57 50.65 28.06
N CYS A 164 33.94 50.74 29.23
CA CYS A 164 34.68 50.81 30.49
C CYS A 164 35.13 49.38 30.87
N SER A 165 36.44 49.19 30.95
CA SER A 165 37.09 48.10 31.67
C SER A 165 37.08 48.36 33.18
#